data_AF-A0A1W9XAK4-F1
#
_entry.id   AF-A0A1W9XAK4-F1
#
_cell.length_a   1.000
_cell.length_b   1.000
_cell.length_c   1.000
_cell.angle_alpha   90.00
_cell.angle_beta   90.00
_cell.angle_gamma   90.00
#
_symmetry.space_group_name_H-M   'P 1'
#
loop_
_entity.id
_entity.type
_entity.pdbx_description
1 polymer ?
#
loop_
_entity_poly.entity_id
_entity_poly.type
_entity_poly.pdbx_seq_one_letter_code
_entity_poly.pdbx_strand_id
1 'polypeptide(L)'
;MLSSESVLYYALGGGLGHITRTLAILNHIEHPDSFRILASGRWAHLAEPYSPVPIDRVPKSCMNSRSDYGAFLEDYIRRHGVRQIVLDTFPFGIVGEWRGQFPEISRFLVARYLKWQDYLKRIALPRKELADENLANTLIIEPQAPAYEAFLSRKSRTTFLYDPIVFAGHDLRTRTPGQETAWLVVHSGDRKEQDALLSFANEKRKQMGHENTILDTVFPNQGIYPAQKIMGNYSHIVSAAGRPWPFTPMTSVAIS
;
A
#
# COMPACT_ATOMS: atom_id res chain seq x y z
N MET A 1 -7.39 -32.69 7.55
CA MET A 1 -6.72 -31.44 7.15
C MET A 1 -7.80 -30.39 6.98
N LEU A 2 -7.85 -29.38 7.86
CA LEU A 2 -8.70 -28.21 7.62
C LEU A 2 -8.12 -27.53 6.38
N SER A 3 -8.92 -27.39 5.32
CA SER A 3 -8.53 -26.60 4.16
C SER A 3 -8.21 -25.19 4.68
N SER A 4 -6.96 -24.75 4.57
CA SER A 4 -6.60 -23.37 4.86
C SER A 4 -7.49 -22.46 4.01
N GLU A 5 -8.30 -21.62 4.63
CA GLU A 5 -9.23 -20.75 3.91
C GLU A 5 -8.46 -19.85 2.94
N SER A 6 -8.93 -19.77 1.69
CA SER A 6 -8.30 -18.96 0.63
C SER A 6 -8.45 -17.48 0.92
N VAL A 7 -7.32 -16.77 0.99
CA VAL A 7 -7.24 -15.34 1.33
C VAL A 7 -6.77 -14.54 0.13
N LEU A 8 -7.54 -13.53 -0.24
CA LEU A 8 -7.16 -12.56 -1.26
C LEU A 8 -6.55 -11.33 -0.60
N TYR A 9 -5.28 -11.05 -0.86
CA TYR A 9 -4.72 -9.74 -0.57
C TYR A 9 -4.99 -8.80 -1.75
N TYR A 10 -5.90 -7.85 -1.54
CA TYR A 10 -6.33 -6.87 -2.54
C TYR A 10 -5.41 -5.65 -2.53
N ALA A 11 -4.34 -5.74 -3.33
CA ALA A 11 -3.28 -4.74 -3.45
C ALA A 11 -3.47 -3.87 -4.71
N LEU A 12 -4.70 -3.48 -5.02
CA LEU A 12 -4.95 -2.57 -6.14
C LEU A 12 -4.56 -1.14 -5.80
N GLY A 13 -3.92 -0.49 -6.76
CA GLY A 13 -3.49 0.91 -6.76
C GLY A 13 -2.49 1.15 -7.90
N GLY A 14 -2.17 2.41 -8.20
CA GLY A 14 -1.34 2.75 -9.37
C GLY A 14 0.15 2.41 -9.27
N GLY A 15 0.67 2.18 -8.06
CA GLY A 15 2.10 2.04 -7.78
C GLY A 15 2.50 0.76 -7.06
N LEU A 16 3.80 0.59 -6.84
CA LEU A 16 4.40 -0.53 -6.10
C LEU A 16 4.16 -0.48 -4.59
N GLY A 17 3.69 0.65 -4.06
CA GLY A 17 3.53 0.86 -2.63
C GLY A 17 2.51 -0.07 -1.95
N HIS A 18 1.51 -0.56 -2.70
CA HIS A 18 0.56 -1.55 -2.20
C HIS A 18 1.21 -2.94 -2.14
N ILE A 19 1.78 -3.41 -3.25
CA ILE A 19 2.45 -4.71 -3.33
C ILE A 19 3.60 -4.80 -2.32
N THR A 20 4.45 -3.77 -2.22
CA THR A 20 5.59 -3.75 -1.28
C THR A 20 5.15 -4.01 0.15
N ARG A 21 4.01 -3.42 0.54
CA ARG A 21 3.44 -3.57 1.88
C ARG A 21 2.77 -4.92 2.08
N THR A 22 2.06 -5.39 1.08
CA THR A 22 1.53 -6.75 1.05
C THR A 22 2.63 -7.76 1.32
N LEU A 23 3.76 -7.67 0.61
CA LEU A 23 4.89 -8.57 0.81
C LEU A 23 5.51 -8.41 2.21
N ALA A 24 5.63 -7.18 2.70
CA ALA A 24 6.14 -6.93 4.04
C ALA A 24 5.22 -7.54 5.12
N ILE A 25 3.89 -7.50 4.95
CA ILE A 25 2.93 -8.16 5.85
C ILE A 25 3.00 -9.67 5.74
N LEU A 26 3.06 -10.23 4.51
CA LEU A 26 3.14 -11.68 4.29
C LEU A 26 4.38 -12.30 4.92
N ASN A 27 5.49 -11.55 5.02
CA ASN A 27 6.68 -12.00 5.74
C ASN A 27 6.47 -12.23 7.24
N HIS A 28 5.39 -11.71 7.82
CA HIS A 28 5.03 -11.88 9.22
C HIS A 28 3.92 -12.94 9.42
N ILE A 29 3.52 -13.65 8.36
CA ILE A 29 2.48 -14.68 8.41
C ILE A 29 3.15 -16.05 8.33
N GLU A 30 2.88 -16.93 9.30
CA GLU A 30 3.52 -18.25 9.41
C GLU A 30 3.17 -19.20 8.24
N HIS A 31 1.97 -19.05 7.66
CA HIS A 31 1.46 -19.90 6.59
C HIS A 31 0.86 -19.06 5.45
N PRO A 32 1.70 -18.42 4.61
CA PRO A 32 1.21 -17.57 3.54
C PRO A 32 0.62 -18.37 2.36
N ASP A 33 0.70 -19.70 2.33
CA ASP A 33 0.30 -20.53 1.18
C ASP A 33 -1.18 -20.41 0.79
N SER A 34 -2.04 -19.96 1.71
CA SER A 34 -3.45 -19.70 1.42
C SER A 34 -3.71 -18.32 0.80
N PHE A 35 -2.68 -17.47 0.73
CA PHE A 35 -2.79 -16.12 0.20
C PHE A 35 -2.56 -16.08 -1.31
N ARG A 36 -3.24 -15.14 -1.96
CA ARG A 36 -2.96 -14.69 -3.33
C ARG A 36 -3.05 -13.18 -3.37
N ILE A 37 -2.19 -12.54 -4.15
CA ILE A 37 -2.17 -11.08 -4.27
C ILE A 37 -2.86 -10.71 -5.58
N LEU A 38 -3.90 -9.88 -5.54
CA LEU A 38 -4.44 -9.26 -6.74
C LEU A 38 -3.96 -7.81 -6.81
N ALA A 39 -3.25 -7.47 -7.88
CA ALA A 39 -2.65 -6.15 -8.08
C ALA A 39 -3.05 -5.52 -9.42
N SER A 40 -3.07 -4.19 -9.46
CA SER A 40 -3.31 -3.41 -10.69
C SER A 40 -2.01 -2.71 -11.02
N GLY A 41 -1.14 -3.31 -11.81
CA GLY A 41 0.20 -2.75 -11.91
C GLY A 41 0.90 -3.05 -13.20
N ARG A 42 1.31 -1.97 -13.88
CA ARG A 42 2.40 -2.01 -14.86
C ARG A 42 3.67 -2.62 -14.25
N TRP A 43 3.88 -2.41 -12.95
CA TRP A 43 5.11 -2.74 -12.25
C TRP A 43 5.05 -4.00 -11.39
N ALA A 44 3.92 -4.73 -11.37
CA ALA A 44 3.77 -5.93 -10.53
C ALA A 44 4.87 -6.99 -10.81
N HIS A 45 5.33 -7.09 -12.05
CA HIS A 45 6.43 -7.98 -12.45
C HIS A 45 7.75 -7.75 -11.68
N LEU A 46 8.01 -6.53 -11.19
CA LEU A 46 9.21 -6.25 -10.40
C LEU A 46 9.15 -6.90 -9.01
N ALA A 47 7.94 -7.14 -8.50
CA ALA A 47 7.71 -7.70 -7.19
C ALA A 47 7.52 -9.23 -7.19
N GLU A 48 7.19 -9.83 -8.35
CA GLU A 48 6.99 -11.28 -8.50
C GLU A 48 8.16 -12.13 -7.98
N PRO A 49 9.44 -11.82 -8.27
CA PRO A 49 10.58 -12.60 -7.75
C PRO A 49 10.72 -12.58 -6.22
N TYR A 50 10.03 -11.66 -5.54
CA TYR A 50 10.11 -11.45 -4.10
C TYR A 50 8.86 -11.92 -3.38
N SER A 51 7.85 -12.41 -4.11
CA SER A 51 6.59 -12.83 -3.50
C SER A 51 6.65 -14.28 -3.06
N PRO A 52 6.27 -14.60 -1.80
CA PRO A 52 6.13 -15.98 -1.38
C PRO A 52 4.86 -16.64 -1.95
N VAL A 53 4.00 -15.88 -2.62
CA VAL A 53 2.67 -16.31 -3.09
C VAL A 53 2.41 -15.83 -4.52
N PRO A 54 1.40 -16.37 -5.22
CA PRO A 54 1.03 -15.88 -6.54
C PRO A 54 0.62 -14.39 -6.51
N ILE A 55 1.14 -13.62 -7.49
CA ILE A 55 0.67 -12.28 -7.81
C ILE A 55 -0.15 -12.35 -9.10
N ASP A 56 -1.45 -12.18 -8.97
CA ASP A 56 -2.37 -12.04 -10.09
C ASP A 56 -2.56 -10.58 -10.48
N ARG A 57 -2.88 -10.38 -11.76
CA ARG A 57 -3.10 -9.07 -12.33
C ARG A 57 -4.50 -8.97 -12.88
N VAL A 58 -5.16 -7.83 -12.64
CA VAL A 58 -6.41 -7.52 -13.32
C VAL A 58 -6.12 -7.32 -14.82
N PRO A 59 -6.80 -8.04 -15.73
CA PRO A 59 -6.66 -7.81 -17.15
C PRO A 59 -7.03 -6.36 -17.51
N LYS A 60 -6.24 -5.73 -18.41
CA LYS A 60 -6.51 -4.34 -18.83
C LYS A 60 -7.93 -4.15 -19.37
N SER A 61 -8.45 -5.14 -20.09
CA SER A 61 -9.82 -5.14 -20.63
C SER A 61 -10.88 -5.01 -19.55
N CYS A 62 -10.64 -5.56 -18.35
CA CYS A 62 -11.57 -5.50 -17.22
C CYS A 62 -11.54 -4.15 -16.50
N MET A 63 -10.54 -3.29 -16.77
CA MET A 63 -10.40 -1.98 -16.14
C MET A 63 -11.09 -0.85 -16.91
N ASN A 64 -11.78 -1.18 -18.02
CA ASN A 64 -12.42 -0.19 -18.89
C ASN A 64 -13.75 0.33 -18.34
N SER A 65 -14.46 -0.46 -17.54
CA SER A 65 -15.74 -0.10 -16.95
C SER A 65 -15.92 -0.73 -15.57
N ARG A 66 -16.81 -0.16 -14.74
CA ARG A 66 -17.16 -0.75 -13.44
C ARG A 66 -17.84 -2.11 -13.58
N SER A 67 -18.61 -2.30 -14.67
CA SER A 67 -19.32 -3.56 -14.92
C SER A 67 -18.34 -4.69 -15.26
N ASP A 68 -17.41 -4.44 -16.17
CA ASP A 68 -16.39 -5.44 -16.57
C ASP A 68 -15.50 -5.80 -15.38
N TYR A 69 -15.18 -4.80 -14.55
CA TYR A 69 -14.37 -5.00 -13.36
C TYR A 69 -15.11 -5.84 -12.31
N GLY A 70 -16.39 -5.54 -12.06
CA GLY A 70 -17.23 -6.33 -11.16
C GLY A 70 -17.38 -7.78 -11.62
N ALA A 71 -17.65 -8.00 -12.91
CA ALA A 71 -17.75 -9.35 -13.48
C ALA A 71 -16.43 -10.14 -13.34
N PHE A 72 -15.29 -9.48 -13.54
CA PHE A 72 -13.98 -10.07 -13.29
C PHE A 72 -13.81 -10.48 -11.82
N LEU A 73 -14.15 -9.60 -10.87
CA LEU A 73 -14.01 -9.91 -9.44
C LEU A 73 -14.89 -11.08 -9.02
N GLU A 74 -16.13 -11.14 -9.50
CA GLU A 74 -17.05 -12.24 -9.22
C GLU A 74 -16.51 -13.59 -9.72
N ASP A 75 -16.07 -13.64 -10.98
CA ASP A 75 -15.43 -14.81 -11.57
C ASP A 75 -14.15 -15.21 -10.82
N TYR A 76 -13.31 -14.23 -10.48
CA TYR A 76 -12.06 -14.45 -9.78
C TYR A 76 -12.29 -15.04 -8.37
N ILE A 77 -13.20 -14.46 -7.60
CA ILE A 77 -13.54 -14.92 -6.24
C ILE A 77 -14.07 -16.35 -6.27
N ARG A 78 -14.97 -16.65 -7.21
CA ARG A 78 -15.54 -17.99 -7.39
C ARG A 78 -14.49 -19.00 -7.82
N ARG A 79 -13.65 -18.65 -8.80
CA ARG A 79 -12.56 -19.51 -9.31
C ARG A 79 -11.57 -19.89 -8.21
N HIS A 80 -11.22 -18.94 -7.36
CA HIS A 80 -10.20 -19.14 -6.31
C HIS A 80 -10.78 -19.49 -4.94
N GLY A 81 -12.11 -19.65 -4.84
CA GLY A 81 -12.80 -19.99 -3.61
C GLY A 81 -12.49 -19.03 -2.46
N VAL A 82 -12.32 -17.74 -2.75
CA VAL A 82 -11.91 -16.74 -1.75
C VAL A 82 -12.94 -16.69 -0.62
N ARG A 83 -12.46 -16.71 0.62
CA ARG A 83 -13.29 -16.64 1.84
C ARG A 83 -12.95 -15.44 2.73
N GLN A 84 -11.76 -14.89 2.54
CA GLN A 84 -11.34 -13.67 3.22
C GLN A 84 -10.62 -12.72 2.25
N ILE A 85 -10.84 -11.42 2.42
CA ILE A 85 -10.13 -10.37 1.68
C ILE A 85 -9.36 -9.49 2.67
N VAL A 86 -8.09 -9.26 2.39
CA VAL A 86 -7.29 -8.20 3.00
C VAL A 86 -7.32 -6.99 2.07
N LEU A 87 -7.98 -5.91 2.48
CA LEU A 87 -8.07 -4.65 1.76
C LEU A 87 -6.89 -3.75 2.15
N ASP A 88 -6.13 -3.25 1.18
CA ASP A 88 -5.12 -2.23 1.43
C ASP A 88 -5.72 -0.84 1.21
N THR A 89 -5.73 -0.03 2.27
CA THR A 89 -6.11 1.39 2.28
C THR A 89 -7.61 1.65 2.10
N PHE A 90 -8.27 1.05 1.11
CA PHE A 90 -9.64 1.41 0.73
C PHE A 90 -10.68 0.41 1.26
N PRO A 91 -11.50 0.76 2.27
CA PRO A 91 -12.43 -0.17 2.92
C PRO A 91 -13.55 -0.70 2.02
N PHE A 92 -13.81 -0.03 0.89
CA PHE A 92 -14.81 -0.43 -0.10
C PHE A 92 -14.18 -0.67 -1.48
N GLY A 93 -12.85 -0.71 -1.56
CA GLY A 93 -12.12 -0.77 -2.82
C GLY A 93 -11.93 0.61 -3.47
N ILE A 94 -11.25 0.66 -4.61
CA ILE A 94 -10.82 1.92 -5.24
C ILE A 94 -12.01 2.77 -5.72
N VAL A 95 -13.06 2.10 -6.19
CA VAL A 95 -14.26 2.70 -6.78
C VAL A 95 -15.55 2.25 -6.09
N GLY A 96 -15.45 1.57 -4.95
CA GLY A 96 -16.62 1.07 -4.20
C GLY A 96 -17.07 -0.33 -4.61
N GLU A 97 -16.24 -1.07 -5.35
CA GLU A 97 -16.53 -2.40 -5.89
C GLU A 97 -16.89 -3.43 -4.82
N TRP A 98 -16.38 -3.29 -3.60
CA TRP A 98 -16.69 -4.23 -2.51
C TRP A 98 -18.01 -3.93 -1.81
N ARG A 99 -18.65 -2.79 -2.09
CA ARG A 99 -19.85 -2.36 -1.38
C ARG A 99 -21.02 -3.30 -1.64
N GLY A 100 -21.57 -3.88 -0.56
CA GLY A 100 -22.72 -4.80 -0.62
C GLY A 100 -22.49 -6.07 -1.44
N GLN A 101 -21.24 -6.31 -1.90
CA GLN A 101 -20.88 -7.51 -2.65
C GLN A 101 -20.20 -8.52 -1.73
N PHE A 102 -20.48 -9.80 -1.95
CA PHE A 102 -19.87 -10.91 -1.19
C PHE A 102 -19.99 -10.74 0.33
N PRO A 103 -21.21 -10.56 0.90
CA PRO A 103 -21.39 -10.40 2.34
C PRO A 103 -20.85 -11.59 3.16
N GLU A 104 -20.77 -12.77 2.55
CA GLU A 104 -20.20 -13.99 3.13
C GLU A 104 -18.67 -13.96 3.26
N ILE A 105 -17.98 -13.05 2.58
CA ILE A 105 -16.53 -12.94 2.61
C ILE A 105 -16.10 -11.99 3.73
N SER A 106 -15.30 -12.53 4.66
CA SER A 106 -14.73 -11.76 5.77
C SER A 106 -13.71 -10.75 5.25
N ARG A 107 -13.69 -9.54 5.84
CA ARG A 107 -12.76 -8.48 5.42
C ARG A 107 -11.87 -8.04 6.56
N PHE A 108 -10.59 -7.94 6.23
CA PHE A 108 -9.55 -7.34 7.04
C PHE A 108 -9.04 -6.09 6.33
N LEU A 109 -8.92 -4.97 7.01
CA LEU A 109 -8.41 -3.75 6.41
C LEU A 109 -7.02 -3.40 6.95
N VAL A 110 -6.08 -3.12 6.06
CA VAL A 110 -4.83 -2.44 6.40
C VAL A 110 -5.04 -0.95 6.13
N ALA A 111 -5.37 -0.20 7.18
CA ALA A 111 -5.73 1.21 7.09
C ALA A 111 -4.50 2.11 7.08
N ARG A 112 -4.46 2.97 6.07
CA ARG A 112 -3.43 4.01 5.84
C ARG A 112 -4.08 5.37 5.75
N TYR A 113 -3.28 6.43 5.75
CA TYR A 113 -3.83 7.76 5.59
C TYR A 113 -4.69 7.82 4.32
N LEU A 114 -5.96 8.16 4.52
CA LEU A 114 -6.95 8.28 3.47
C LEU A 114 -7.63 9.62 3.63
N LYS A 115 -7.67 10.42 2.54
CA LYS A 115 -8.50 11.62 2.45
C LYS A 115 -9.98 11.21 2.43
N TRP A 116 -10.51 10.91 3.59
CA TRP A 116 -11.77 10.19 3.76
C TRP A 116 -12.95 10.84 3.03
N GLN A 117 -13.07 12.16 3.11
CA GLN A 117 -14.16 12.87 2.44
C GLN A 117 -14.03 12.80 0.91
N ASP A 118 -12.81 12.89 0.37
CA ASP A 118 -12.58 12.79 -1.08
C ASP A 118 -12.80 11.37 -1.58
N TYR A 119 -12.42 10.37 -0.77
CA TYR A 119 -12.71 8.98 -1.03
C TYR A 119 -14.22 8.71 -1.05
N LEU A 120 -14.98 9.18 -0.06
CA LEU A 120 -16.44 9.03 -0.03
C LEU A 120 -17.13 9.67 -1.25
N LYS A 121 -16.65 10.84 -1.69
CA LYS A 121 -17.14 11.48 -2.93
C LYS A 121 -16.84 10.62 -4.15
N ARG A 122 -15.63 10.07 -4.26
CA ARG A 122 -15.18 9.24 -5.40
C ARG A 122 -16.06 8.01 -5.59
N ILE A 123 -16.45 7.34 -4.50
CA ILE A 123 -17.30 6.16 -4.54
C ILE A 123 -18.80 6.49 -4.52
N ALA A 124 -19.15 7.79 -4.54
CA ALA A 124 -20.51 8.32 -4.58
C ALA A 124 -21.43 7.74 -3.48
N LEU A 125 -20.91 7.59 -2.26
CA LEU A 125 -21.63 6.95 -1.16
C LEU A 125 -22.57 7.92 -0.40
N PRO A 126 -23.88 7.63 -0.30
CA PRO A 126 -24.74 8.25 0.70
C PRO A 126 -24.34 7.78 2.10
N ARG A 127 -24.28 8.69 3.09
CA ARG A 127 -23.84 8.38 4.47
C ARG A 127 -24.61 7.24 5.16
N LYS A 128 -25.86 6.98 4.76
CA LYS A 128 -26.73 5.95 5.34
C LYS A 128 -26.33 4.52 4.95
N GLU A 129 -25.58 4.34 3.86
CA GLU A 129 -25.20 3.03 3.31
C GLU A 129 -23.92 2.45 3.91
N LEU A 130 -23.32 3.10 4.90
CA LEU A 130 -22.10 2.62 5.56
C LEU A 130 -22.38 1.46 6.55
N ALA A 131 -23.61 0.93 6.62
CA ALA A 131 -24.08 0.06 7.68
C ALA A 131 -23.69 -1.42 7.52
N ASP A 132 -23.68 -1.98 6.31
CA ASP A 132 -23.80 -3.43 6.10
C ASP A 132 -22.53 -4.11 5.58
N GLU A 133 -21.38 -3.72 6.12
CA GLU A 133 -20.09 -4.14 5.59
C GLU A 133 -19.41 -5.12 6.56
N ASN A 134 -19.04 -6.31 6.07
CA ASN A 134 -18.42 -7.39 6.84
C ASN A 134 -16.92 -7.11 7.14
N LEU A 135 -16.63 -5.91 7.66
CA LEU A 135 -15.30 -5.48 8.04
C LEU A 135 -15.02 -5.87 9.50
N ALA A 136 -14.46 -7.06 9.70
CA ALA A 136 -14.27 -7.61 11.04
C ALA A 136 -13.11 -6.94 11.81
N ASN A 137 -11.97 -6.77 11.14
CA ASN A 137 -10.73 -6.29 11.77
C ASN A 137 -10.04 -5.22 10.91
N THR A 138 -9.41 -4.26 11.58
CA THR A 138 -8.61 -3.23 10.93
C THR A 138 -7.25 -3.10 11.62
N LEU A 139 -6.17 -3.18 10.84
CA LEU A 139 -4.82 -2.82 11.24
C LEU A 139 -4.50 -1.41 10.77
N ILE A 140 -4.39 -0.46 11.69
CA ILE A 140 -4.05 0.93 11.41
C ILE A 140 -2.53 1.09 11.46
N ILE A 141 -1.94 1.47 10.34
CA ILE A 141 -0.47 1.56 10.18
C ILE A 141 0.02 3.01 9.97
N GLU A 142 -0.90 3.96 9.85
CA GLU A 142 -0.62 5.40 9.72
C GLU A 142 -1.69 6.18 10.50
N PRO A 143 -1.40 7.41 10.98
CA PRO A 143 -2.41 8.28 11.58
C PRO A 143 -3.57 8.56 10.63
N GLN A 144 -4.79 8.54 11.17
CA GLN A 144 -6.02 8.72 10.41
C GLN A 144 -6.65 10.09 10.66
N ALA A 145 -7.42 10.58 9.69
CA ALA A 145 -8.30 11.71 9.93
C ALA A 145 -9.39 11.30 10.94
N PRO A 146 -9.80 12.18 11.88
CA PRO A 146 -10.74 11.82 12.95
C PRO A 146 -12.05 11.19 12.46
N ALA A 147 -12.60 11.68 11.35
CA ALA A 147 -13.84 11.15 10.77
C ALA A 147 -13.69 9.71 10.24
N TYR A 148 -12.49 9.33 9.78
CA TYR A 148 -12.23 7.98 9.30
C TYR A 148 -11.92 7.04 10.46
N GLU A 149 -11.14 7.49 11.43
CA GLU A 149 -10.90 6.74 12.67
C GLU A 149 -12.22 6.39 13.38
N ALA A 150 -13.12 7.37 13.54
CA ALA A 150 -14.46 7.14 14.09
C ALA A 150 -15.28 6.13 13.28
N PHE A 151 -15.12 6.11 11.94
CA PHE A 151 -15.74 5.09 11.09
C PHE A 151 -15.14 3.70 11.37
N LEU A 152 -13.81 3.58 11.43
CA LEU A 152 -13.10 2.32 11.65
C LEU A 152 -13.42 1.71 13.02
N SER A 153 -13.36 2.51 14.09
CA SER A 153 -13.63 2.08 15.47
C SER A 153 -15.08 1.63 15.67
N ARG A 154 -16.03 2.19 14.92
CA ARG A 154 -17.43 1.75 14.95
C ARG A 154 -17.66 0.47 14.14
N LYS A 155 -16.86 0.23 13.11
CA LYS A 155 -17.10 -0.84 12.12
C LYS A 155 -16.35 -2.12 12.41
N SER A 156 -15.21 -2.04 13.07
CA SER A 156 -14.26 -3.14 13.17
C SER A 156 -13.50 -3.11 14.49
N ARG A 157 -12.90 -4.24 14.85
CA ARG A 157 -11.86 -4.26 15.89
C ARG A 157 -10.59 -3.64 15.32
N THR A 158 -10.16 -2.52 15.89
CA THR A 158 -8.98 -1.78 15.43
C THR A 158 -7.75 -2.14 16.25
N THR A 159 -6.64 -2.43 15.57
CA THR A 159 -5.30 -2.58 16.16
C THR A 159 -4.36 -1.58 15.53
N PHE A 160 -3.56 -0.89 16.34
CA PHE A 160 -2.55 0.04 15.85
C PHE A 160 -1.20 -0.66 15.76
N LEU A 161 -0.55 -0.54 14.61
CA LEU A 161 0.83 -0.94 14.43
C LEU A 161 1.67 0.31 14.26
N TYR A 162 2.40 0.65 15.31
CA TYR A 162 3.30 1.80 15.33
C TYR A 162 4.67 1.47 14.75
N ASP A 163 5.03 0.19 14.77
CA ASP A 163 6.28 -0.29 14.18
C ASP A 163 6.20 -0.34 12.65
N PRO A 164 7.31 -0.04 11.96
CA PRO A 164 7.36 -0.11 10.51
C PRO A 164 7.18 -1.55 10.05
N ILE A 165 6.38 -1.75 9.02
CA ILE A 165 6.32 -3.04 8.33
C ILE A 165 7.52 -3.09 7.38
N VAL A 166 8.53 -3.86 7.77
CA VAL A 166 9.78 -4.01 7.04
C VAL A 166 9.77 -5.28 6.20
N PHE A 167 10.45 -5.23 5.05
CA PHE A 167 10.70 -6.44 4.27
C PHE A 167 11.75 -7.28 5.00
N ALA A 168 11.51 -8.59 5.18
CA ALA A 168 12.40 -9.44 5.95
C ALA A 168 13.83 -9.45 5.36
N GLY A 169 14.83 -9.54 6.24
CA GLY A 169 16.24 -9.60 5.85
C GLY A 169 16.92 -8.25 5.58
N HIS A 170 16.23 -7.12 5.81
CA HIS A 170 16.82 -5.78 5.68
C HIS A 170 16.85 -5.04 7.01
N ASP A 171 18.02 -4.99 7.65
CA ASP A 171 18.26 -4.09 8.78
C ASP A 171 18.62 -2.70 8.27
N LEU A 172 17.61 -1.83 8.19
CA LEU A 172 17.75 -0.41 7.83
C LEU A 172 18.60 0.39 8.84
N ARG A 173 19.01 -0.21 9.96
CA ARG A 173 19.83 0.46 11.00
C ARG A 173 21.32 0.45 10.68
N THR A 174 21.77 -0.38 9.73
CA THR A 174 23.18 -0.42 9.32
C THR A 174 23.45 0.66 8.28
N ARG A 175 24.02 1.79 8.71
CA ARG A 175 24.49 2.85 7.81
C ARG A 175 25.92 2.57 7.36
N THR A 176 26.18 2.70 6.07
CA THR A 176 27.55 2.74 5.55
C THR A 176 28.21 4.05 5.99
N PRO A 177 29.38 4.03 6.68
CA PRO A 177 30.10 5.24 7.05
C PRO A 177 30.41 6.11 5.82
N GLY A 178 30.22 7.43 5.90
CA GLY A 178 30.57 8.38 4.84
C GLY A 178 29.40 8.92 3.99
N GLN A 179 28.15 8.50 4.23
CA GLN A 179 26.95 9.02 3.54
C GLN A 179 25.99 9.76 4.46
N GLU A 180 26.54 10.59 5.35
CA GLU A 180 25.79 11.26 6.43
C GLU A 180 24.76 12.29 5.92
N THR A 181 24.83 12.69 4.65
CA THR A 181 23.99 13.75 4.07
C THR A 181 23.35 13.40 2.72
N ALA A 182 23.41 12.14 2.29
CA ALA A 182 22.86 11.68 1.02
C ALA A 182 21.32 11.56 1.07
N TRP A 183 20.66 11.94 -0.02
CA TRP A 183 19.21 11.92 -0.18
C TRP A 183 18.77 10.89 -1.22
N LEU A 184 17.63 10.26 -0.96
CA LEU A 184 16.97 9.35 -1.90
C LEU A 184 15.51 9.73 -2.08
N VAL A 185 15.06 9.87 -3.33
CA VAL A 185 13.63 9.95 -3.65
C VAL A 185 13.17 8.59 -4.16
N VAL A 186 12.23 7.97 -3.45
CA VAL A 186 11.63 6.68 -3.81
C VAL A 186 10.17 6.91 -4.18
N HIS A 187 9.80 6.65 -5.43
CA HIS A 187 8.40 6.75 -5.84
C HIS A 187 8.07 5.85 -7.02
N SER A 188 6.83 5.38 -7.10
CA SER A 188 6.38 4.50 -8.19
C SER A 188 5.21 5.04 -9.00
N GLY A 189 4.73 6.24 -8.64
CA GLY A 189 3.69 6.92 -9.38
C GLY A 189 4.21 7.62 -10.64
N ASP A 190 3.39 8.50 -11.19
CA ASP A 190 3.67 9.12 -12.49
C ASP A 190 4.77 10.19 -12.42
N ARG A 191 5.15 10.71 -13.60
CA ARG A 191 6.22 11.70 -13.72
C ARG A 191 5.91 12.99 -12.95
N LYS A 192 4.65 13.41 -12.91
CA LYS A 192 4.23 14.64 -12.22
C LYS A 192 4.44 14.50 -10.72
N GLU A 193 4.07 13.35 -10.15
CA GLU A 193 4.32 13.07 -8.73
C GLU A 193 5.82 12.93 -8.43
N GLN A 194 6.59 12.29 -9.31
CA GLN A 194 8.04 12.18 -9.18
C GLN A 194 8.72 13.57 -9.18
N ASP A 195 8.36 14.43 -10.12
CA ASP A 195 8.90 15.80 -10.22
C ASP A 195 8.52 16.65 -9.00
N ALA A 196 7.31 16.46 -8.45
CA ALA A 196 6.89 17.12 -7.22
C ALA A 196 7.71 16.66 -6.01
N LEU A 197 7.99 15.36 -5.87
CA LEU A 197 8.85 14.84 -4.79
C LEU A 197 10.30 15.32 -4.93
N LEU A 198 10.82 15.37 -6.16
CA LEU A 198 12.15 15.91 -6.42
C LEU A 198 12.25 17.39 -6.07
N SER A 199 11.23 18.18 -6.46
CA SER A 199 11.17 19.61 -6.12
C SER A 199 11.16 19.81 -4.61
N PHE A 200 10.32 19.04 -3.91
CA PHE A 200 10.26 19.07 -2.46
C PHE A 200 11.58 18.63 -1.79
N ALA A 201 12.20 17.56 -2.28
CA ALA A 201 13.48 17.09 -1.75
C ALA A 201 14.56 18.17 -1.89
N ASN A 202 14.63 18.85 -3.04
CA ASN A 202 15.57 19.95 -3.26
C ASN A 202 15.29 21.15 -2.36
N GLU A 203 14.02 21.51 -2.15
CA GLU A 203 13.65 22.58 -1.22
C GLU A 203 14.10 22.24 0.22
N LYS A 204 13.86 21.01 0.66
CA LYS A 204 14.27 20.55 1.99
C LYS A 204 15.78 20.47 2.14
N ARG A 205 16.49 20.01 1.11
CA ARG A 205 17.95 20.02 1.05
C ARG A 205 18.49 21.42 1.24
N LYS A 206 17.93 22.40 0.52
CA LYS A 206 18.32 23.81 0.66
C LYS A 206 18.07 24.34 2.07
N GLN A 207 16.88 24.07 2.64
CA GLN A 207 16.54 24.49 4.00
C GLN A 207 17.48 23.89 5.06
N MET A 208 18.04 22.71 4.82
CA MET A 208 18.96 22.01 5.72
C MET A 208 20.45 22.29 5.41
N GLY A 209 20.77 23.12 4.41
CA GLY A 209 22.16 23.35 3.99
C GLY A 209 22.82 22.15 3.31
N HIS A 210 22.03 21.21 2.77
CA HIS A 210 22.45 19.98 2.08
C HIS A 210 22.43 20.12 0.54
N GLU A 211 22.55 21.33 0.02
CA GLU A 211 22.40 21.64 -1.41
C GLU A 211 23.50 21.03 -2.29
N ASN A 212 24.69 20.76 -1.74
CA ASN A 212 25.80 20.12 -2.45
C ASN A 212 25.90 18.60 -2.26
N THR A 213 24.90 17.98 -1.60
CA THR A 213 24.93 16.54 -1.30
C THR A 213 24.37 15.69 -2.46
N ILE A 214 24.49 14.37 -2.37
CA ILE A 214 23.92 13.47 -3.39
C ILE A 214 22.40 13.44 -3.25
N LEU A 215 21.69 13.45 -4.39
CA LEU A 215 20.25 13.19 -4.48
C LEU A 215 20.00 12.14 -5.56
N ASP A 216 19.79 10.91 -5.12
CA ASP A 216 19.47 9.79 -5.99
C ASP A 216 17.97 9.53 -6.07
N THR A 217 17.58 8.71 -7.04
CA THR A 217 16.19 8.33 -7.28
C THR A 217 16.05 6.83 -7.41
N VAL A 218 14.94 6.30 -6.90
CA VAL A 218 14.45 4.95 -7.16
C VAL A 218 13.04 5.05 -7.73
N PHE A 219 12.96 4.96 -9.05
CA PHE A 219 11.75 4.90 -9.84
C PHE A 219 11.65 3.54 -10.55
N PRO A 220 10.43 3.06 -10.86
CA PRO A 220 10.25 1.68 -11.35
C PRO A 220 10.95 1.40 -12.69
N ASN A 221 11.13 2.43 -13.51
CA ASN A 221 11.84 2.32 -14.79
C ASN A 221 13.34 2.02 -14.66
N GLN A 222 13.93 2.17 -13.47
CA GLN A 222 15.31 1.79 -13.20
C GLN A 222 15.47 0.30 -12.85
N GLY A 223 14.36 -0.43 -12.68
CA GLY A 223 14.39 -1.86 -12.34
C GLY A 223 14.87 -2.17 -10.92
N ILE A 224 15.03 -1.15 -10.07
CA ILE A 224 15.46 -1.30 -8.68
C ILE A 224 14.24 -1.63 -7.81
N TYR A 225 14.16 -2.87 -7.33
CA TYR A 225 13.16 -3.31 -6.37
C TYR A 225 13.70 -4.46 -5.50
N PRO A 226 13.37 -4.52 -4.19
CA PRO A 226 12.75 -3.46 -3.39
C PRO A 226 13.72 -2.30 -3.16
N ALA A 227 13.21 -1.07 -3.09
CA ALA A 227 14.04 0.13 -2.85
C ALA A 227 14.82 0.06 -1.53
N GLN A 228 14.28 -0.67 -0.55
CA GLN A 228 14.85 -0.93 0.76
C GLN A 228 16.30 -1.47 0.70
N LYS A 229 16.67 -2.15 -0.38
CA LYS A 229 18.03 -2.67 -0.59
C LYS A 229 19.11 -1.60 -0.57
N ILE A 230 18.77 -0.37 -0.97
CA ILE A 230 19.73 0.74 -1.01
C ILE A 230 19.41 1.86 -0.02
N MET A 231 18.23 1.82 0.61
CA MET A 231 17.78 2.89 1.54
C MET A 231 18.73 3.09 2.73
N GLY A 232 19.43 2.05 3.20
CA GLY A 232 20.41 2.15 4.30
C GLY A 232 21.63 3.04 3.99
N ASN A 233 21.87 3.36 2.71
CA ASN A 233 22.95 4.22 2.24
C ASN A 233 22.62 5.72 2.27
N TYR A 234 21.40 6.09 2.66
CA TYR A 234 20.94 7.47 2.61
C TYR A 234 20.51 7.94 3.99
N SER A 235 20.87 9.16 4.35
CA SER A 235 20.45 9.78 5.61
C SER A 235 19.08 10.43 5.52
N HIS A 236 18.62 10.75 4.30
CA HIS A 236 17.31 11.34 4.04
C HIS A 236 16.58 10.59 2.94
N ILE A 237 15.32 10.24 3.20
CA ILE A 237 14.48 9.56 2.22
C ILE A 237 13.18 10.33 2.05
N VAL A 238 12.82 10.59 0.80
CA VAL A 238 11.59 11.27 0.38
C VAL A 238 10.75 10.28 -0.41
N SER A 239 9.51 10.06 0.03
CA SER A 239 8.58 9.11 -0.58
C SER A 239 7.14 9.55 -0.37
N ALA A 240 6.26 9.15 -1.29
CA ALA A 240 4.80 9.26 -1.15
C ALA A 240 4.16 7.98 -0.56
N ALA A 241 4.93 6.89 -0.41
CA ALA A 241 4.52 5.76 0.41
C ALA A 241 4.71 6.18 1.88
N GLY A 242 3.61 6.28 2.63
CA GLY A 242 3.62 6.74 4.01
C GLY A 242 4.60 5.97 4.91
N ARG A 243 4.88 6.58 6.07
CA ARG A 243 6.13 6.44 6.86
C ARG A 243 6.60 4.99 7.09
N PRO A 244 7.84 4.66 6.71
CA PRO A 244 8.65 3.67 7.43
C PRO A 244 9.48 4.37 8.52
N TRP A 245 9.20 4.08 9.80
CA TRP A 245 10.06 4.33 10.98
C TRP A 245 11.29 3.37 10.96
N PRO A 246 12.41 3.54 11.71
CA PRO A 246 12.79 4.56 12.67
C PRO A 246 13.78 5.58 12.08
N PHE A 247 13.27 6.70 11.56
CA PHE A 247 14.11 7.88 11.30
C PHE A 247 13.32 9.17 11.56
N THR A 248 13.80 9.97 12.52
CA THR A 248 13.43 11.38 12.71
C THR A 248 14.06 12.23 11.59
N PRO A 249 13.48 13.40 11.25
CA PRO A 249 12.20 13.55 10.57
C PRO A 249 12.33 13.26 9.06
N MET A 250 11.73 12.17 8.56
CA MET A 250 11.34 12.16 7.15
C MET A 250 10.33 13.28 6.94
N THR A 251 10.64 14.21 6.05
CA THR A 251 9.65 15.16 5.58
C THR A 251 8.77 14.41 4.57
N SER A 252 7.71 13.76 5.07
CA SER A 252 6.74 13.08 4.22
C SER A 252 5.88 14.12 3.50
N VAL A 253 5.84 14.08 2.17
CA VAL A 253 4.85 14.82 1.39
C VAL A 253 3.68 13.89 1.14
N ALA A 254 2.49 14.28 1.61
CA ALA A 254 1.26 13.70 1.11
C ALA A 254 1.00 14.29 -0.28
N ILE A 255 1.46 13.61 -1.33
CA ILE A 255 1.00 13.89 -2.69
C ILE A 255 -0.27 13.06 -2.88
N SER A 256 -1.37 13.74 -3.15
CA SER A 256 -2.69 13.18 -3.41
C SER A 256 -3.22 13.68 -4.74
#